data_AF-A0A3M4S168-F1
#
_entry.id   AF-A0A3M4S168-F1
#
_cell.length_a   1.000
_cell.length_b   1.000
_cell.length_c   1.000
_cell.angle_alpha   90.00
_cell.angle_beta   90.00
_cell.angle_gamma   90.00
#
_symmetry.space_group_name_H-M   'P 1'
#
loop_
_entity.id
_entity.type
_entity.pdbx_description
1 polymer ?
#
loop_
_entity_poly.entity_id
_entity_poly.type
_entity_poly.pdbx_seq_one_letter_code
_entity_poly.pdbx_strand_id
1 'polypeptide(L)'
;RIGQEVLVTFVAGDIDRPLVTSVVYNNHNLPPRFSKASGLPGNRTLSGIRTQEHKGSGFNELLFDDTPGSLRARMGTTHQATALNLGKLTDPRTDGTAQPRGNGAELRTDAAIALRAAQGMLLTTYARTDAKGSQLDREELLKLLAECGELFKSLGETAAARGGQAVDVKGIEALRQSLDQWPAPESNSLGDPVLAMTAAGGIATATPRSQVHYAGENHDTTAQDNLQLTSGAALHLQAGKGLSAFAQDAGISAIANRGKVLVQAQEDDIALNAQKNLHVSAVEGEVV
;
A
#
# COMPACT_ATOMS: atom_id res chain seq x y z
N ARG A 1 8.38 35.59 -22.31
CA ARG A 1 9.49 35.01 -23.11
C ARG A 1 9.65 35.84 -24.37
N ILE A 2 10.83 35.84 -24.98
CA ILE A 2 11.06 36.51 -26.26
C ILE A 2 9.96 36.08 -27.23
N GLY A 3 9.29 37.05 -27.86
CA GLY A 3 8.15 36.83 -28.76
C GLY A 3 6.76 36.91 -28.13
N GLN A 4 6.63 36.99 -26.79
CA GLN A 4 5.32 37.21 -26.14
C GLN A 4 4.88 38.68 -26.23
N GLU A 5 3.58 38.89 -26.38
CA GLU A 5 2.97 40.22 -26.36
C GLU A 5 2.72 40.67 -24.92
N VAL A 6 3.10 41.92 -24.64
CA VAL A 6 3.03 42.49 -23.31
C VAL A 6 2.36 43.85 -23.34
N LEU A 7 1.63 44.16 -22.26
CA LEU A 7 1.09 45.49 -22.02
C LEU A 7 2.18 46.32 -21.33
N VAL A 8 2.56 47.43 -21.96
CA VAL A 8 3.50 48.42 -21.41
C VAL A 8 2.70 49.63 -20.95
N THR A 9 2.86 49.99 -19.68
CA THR A 9 2.43 51.28 -19.13
C THR A 9 3.63 52.19 -18.94
N PHE A 10 3.39 53.45 -18.63
CA PHE A 10 4.43 54.47 -18.45
C PHE A 10 4.25 55.11 -17.08
N VAL A 11 5.29 55.08 -16.24
CA VAL A 11 5.21 55.58 -14.87
C VAL A 11 4.93 57.08 -14.90
N ALA A 12 3.82 57.51 -14.30
CA ALA A 12 3.33 58.90 -14.36
C ALA A 12 3.13 59.45 -15.79
N GLY A 13 2.93 58.57 -16.79
CA GLY A 13 2.78 58.96 -18.20
C GLY A 13 4.08 59.31 -18.90
N ASP A 14 5.24 59.11 -18.26
CA ASP A 14 6.56 59.40 -18.82
C ASP A 14 7.02 58.27 -19.76
N ILE A 15 7.09 58.57 -21.07
CA ILE A 15 7.45 57.60 -22.12
C ILE A 15 8.85 57.01 -21.95
N ASP A 16 9.73 57.72 -21.26
CA ASP A 16 11.10 57.28 -20.99
C ASP A 16 11.17 56.33 -19.79
N ARG A 17 10.03 56.05 -19.13
CA ARG A 17 9.91 55.16 -17.97
C ARG A 17 8.89 54.04 -18.20
N PRO A 18 9.14 53.15 -19.17
CA PRO A 18 8.24 52.04 -19.46
C PRO A 18 8.22 51.00 -18.33
N LEU A 19 7.04 50.43 -18.09
CA LEU A 19 6.81 49.34 -17.16
C LEU A 19 5.90 48.29 -17.81
N VAL A 20 6.36 47.05 -17.88
CA VAL A 20 5.52 45.93 -18.32
C VAL A 20 4.58 45.52 -17.18
N THR A 21 3.28 45.51 -17.42
CA THR A 21 2.26 45.21 -16.38
C THR A 21 1.53 43.89 -16.59
N SER A 22 1.51 43.37 -17.82
CA SER A 22 0.76 42.15 -18.15
C SER A 22 1.29 41.49 -19.43
N VAL A 23 0.96 40.21 -19.59
CA VAL A 23 1.21 39.43 -20.81
C VAL A 23 -0.15 39.02 -21.37
N VAL A 24 -0.35 39.17 -22.68
CA VAL A 24 -1.61 38.84 -23.34
C VAL A 24 -1.42 37.76 -24.40
N TYR A 25 -2.45 36.93 -24.59
CA TYR A 25 -2.48 35.92 -25.65
C TYR A 25 -2.97 36.54 -26.96
N ASN A 26 -2.47 36.02 -28.09
CA ASN A 26 -2.81 36.48 -29.43
C ASN A 26 -2.76 35.32 -30.43
N ASN A 27 -2.91 35.58 -31.74
CA ASN A 27 -2.92 34.53 -32.77
C ASN A 27 -1.59 33.77 -32.91
N HIS A 28 -0.46 34.38 -32.53
CA HIS A 28 0.86 33.76 -32.53
C HIS A 28 1.17 33.09 -31.17
N ASN A 29 0.75 33.72 -30.07
CA ASN A 29 0.88 33.22 -28.70
C ASN A 29 -0.48 32.81 -28.17
N LEU A 30 -0.95 31.63 -28.61
CA LEU A 30 -2.27 31.12 -28.21
C LEU A 30 -2.38 30.90 -26.70
N PRO A 31 -3.60 30.95 -26.13
CA PRO A 31 -3.84 30.51 -24.77
C PRO A 31 -3.32 29.09 -24.51
N PRO A 32 -2.92 28.76 -23.26
CA PRO A 32 -2.41 27.46 -22.90
C PRO A 32 -3.42 26.37 -23.25
N ARG A 33 -2.93 25.30 -23.90
CA ARG A 33 -3.74 24.13 -24.21
C ARG A 33 -3.66 23.13 -23.07
N PHE A 34 -4.68 23.03 -22.24
CA PHE A 34 -4.75 21.99 -21.18
C PHE A 34 -5.23 20.62 -21.69
N SER A 35 -5.21 20.45 -23.01
CA SER A 35 -5.80 19.33 -23.72
C SER A 35 -5.07 19.10 -25.06
N LYS A 36 -5.27 17.93 -25.67
CA LYS A 36 -4.69 17.61 -26.99
C LYS A 36 -5.41 18.33 -28.15
N ALA A 37 -6.63 18.82 -27.94
CA ALA A 37 -7.43 19.53 -28.96
C ALA A 37 -7.33 21.05 -28.84
N SER A 38 -7.69 21.76 -29.92
CA SER A 38 -7.87 23.22 -29.95
C SER A 38 -8.88 23.64 -28.89
N GLY A 39 -8.40 24.31 -27.84
CA GLY A 39 -9.07 24.31 -26.54
C GLY A 39 -10.14 25.35 -26.31
N LEU A 40 -10.41 26.27 -27.23
CA LEU A 40 -11.47 27.27 -27.04
C LEU A 40 -12.37 27.35 -28.28
N PRO A 41 -13.71 27.40 -28.10
CA PRO A 41 -14.43 27.43 -26.82
C PRO A 41 -14.67 26.06 -26.17
N GLY A 42 -14.27 24.95 -26.82
CA GLY A 42 -14.61 23.59 -26.39
C GLY A 42 -14.17 23.24 -24.96
N ASN A 43 -12.99 23.70 -24.53
CA ASN A 43 -12.45 23.46 -23.18
C ASN A 43 -12.51 24.71 -22.30
N ARG A 44 -13.56 25.52 -22.45
CA ARG A 44 -13.81 26.72 -21.62
C ARG A 44 -13.92 26.45 -20.12
N THR A 45 -14.17 25.20 -19.73
CA THR A 45 -14.25 24.75 -18.33
C THR A 45 -12.89 24.34 -17.76
N LEU A 46 -11.82 24.41 -18.56
CA LEU A 46 -10.46 24.13 -18.09
C LEU A 46 -9.75 25.43 -17.71
N SER A 47 -9.12 25.44 -16.55
CA SER A 47 -8.31 26.56 -16.06
C SER A 47 -7.03 26.06 -15.41
N GLY A 48 -6.00 26.92 -15.29
CA GLY A 48 -4.75 26.51 -14.64
C GLY A 48 -3.51 27.26 -15.09
N ILE A 49 -2.36 26.67 -14.77
CA ILE A 49 -1.03 27.19 -15.09
C ILE A 49 -0.30 26.15 -15.91
N ARG A 50 0.19 26.53 -17.09
CA ARG A 50 1.08 25.69 -17.91
C ARG A 50 2.39 26.43 -18.16
N THR A 51 3.48 25.81 -17.75
CA THR A 51 4.83 26.29 -18.06
C THR A 51 5.34 25.59 -19.32
N GLN A 52 6.48 26.02 -19.85
CA GLN A 52 7.14 25.33 -20.95
C GLN A 52 8.60 25.09 -20.53
N GLU A 53 9.18 23.97 -20.92
CA GLU A 53 10.61 23.73 -20.75
C GLU A 53 11.43 24.86 -21.42
N HIS A 54 12.59 25.18 -20.85
CA HIS A 54 13.49 26.15 -21.46
C HIS A 54 14.33 25.45 -22.53
N LYS A 55 14.26 25.91 -23.78
CA LYS A 55 14.95 25.29 -24.93
C LYS A 55 14.59 23.81 -25.15
N GLY A 56 13.40 23.40 -24.72
CA GLY A 56 12.90 22.04 -24.88
C GLY A 56 11.39 22.01 -25.20
N SER A 57 10.83 20.81 -25.31
CA SER A 57 9.43 20.59 -25.70
C SER A 57 8.53 20.16 -24.54
N GLY A 58 9.10 19.91 -23.36
CA GLY A 58 8.35 19.53 -22.16
C GLY A 58 7.54 20.66 -21.54
N PHE A 59 6.71 20.32 -20.57
CA PHE A 59 5.97 21.29 -19.76
C PHE A 59 5.61 20.75 -18.38
N ASN A 60 5.37 21.67 -17.44
CA ASN A 60 4.67 21.39 -16.20
C ASN A 60 3.29 22.06 -16.23
N GLU A 61 2.32 21.44 -15.58
CA GLU A 61 0.92 21.85 -15.62
C GLU A 61 0.27 21.70 -14.23
N LEU A 62 -0.47 22.72 -13.84
CA LEU A 62 -1.53 22.66 -12.84
C LEU A 62 -2.84 22.93 -13.58
N LEU A 63 -3.80 22.02 -13.50
CA LEU A 63 -5.06 22.05 -14.25
C LEU A 63 -6.24 21.82 -13.30
N PHE A 64 -7.28 22.64 -13.44
CA PHE A 64 -8.61 22.48 -12.86
C PHE A 64 -9.63 22.29 -13.98
N ASP A 65 -10.53 21.33 -13.82
CA ASP A 65 -11.58 21.01 -14.78
C ASP A 65 -12.93 21.17 -14.09
N ASP A 66 -13.61 22.29 -14.39
CA ASP A 66 -14.89 22.67 -13.82
C ASP A 66 -16.08 22.17 -14.66
N THR A 67 -15.85 21.14 -15.48
CA THR A 67 -16.93 20.53 -16.26
C THR A 67 -17.98 19.92 -15.31
N PRO A 68 -19.28 20.24 -15.47
CA PRO A 68 -20.33 19.72 -14.59
C PRO A 68 -20.27 18.19 -14.42
N GLY A 69 -20.32 17.73 -13.16
CA GLY A 69 -20.25 16.31 -12.81
C GLY A 69 -18.88 15.64 -13.04
N SER A 70 -17.84 16.40 -13.39
CA SER A 70 -16.51 15.90 -13.70
C SER A 70 -15.39 16.73 -13.06
N LEU A 71 -15.65 17.29 -11.88
CA LEU A 71 -14.66 18.07 -11.13
C LEU A 71 -13.38 17.27 -10.93
N ARG A 72 -12.25 17.86 -11.33
CA ARG A 72 -10.92 17.32 -11.07
C ARG A 72 -9.85 18.40 -10.97
N ALA A 73 -8.78 18.05 -10.28
CA ALA A 73 -7.53 18.81 -10.27
C ALA A 73 -6.37 17.89 -10.69
N ARG A 74 -5.38 18.46 -11.39
CA ARG A 74 -4.18 17.74 -11.83
C ARG A 74 -2.94 18.61 -11.65
N MET A 75 -1.89 18.03 -11.09
CA MET A 75 -0.53 18.57 -11.15
C MET A 75 0.35 17.56 -11.87
N GLY A 76 1.02 17.95 -12.94
CA GLY A 76 1.83 17.02 -13.71
C GLY A 76 2.94 17.64 -14.54
N THR A 77 3.83 16.77 -15.00
CA THR A 77 4.94 17.10 -15.90
C THR A 77 5.01 16.09 -17.03
N THR A 78 5.50 16.52 -18.19
CA THR A 78 5.78 15.61 -19.31
C THR A 78 6.89 14.61 -18.99
N HIS A 79 7.78 14.95 -18.04
CA HIS A 79 8.87 14.05 -17.66
C HIS A 79 8.32 12.76 -17.03
N GLN A 80 8.51 11.63 -17.72
CA GLN A 80 8.01 10.31 -17.31
C GLN A 80 6.49 10.32 -17.06
N ALA A 81 5.79 11.25 -17.73
CA ALA A 81 4.37 11.55 -17.55
C ALA A 81 3.94 11.54 -16.07
N THR A 82 4.76 12.11 -15.19
CA THR A 82 4.52 12.10 -13.74
C THR A 82 3.36 13.03 -13.38
N ALA A 83 2.40 12.54 -12.59
CA ALA A 83 1.21 13.32 -12.24
C ALA A 83 0.55 12.89 -10.92
N LEU A 84 -0.02 13.87 -10.22
CA LEU A 84 -1.05 13.72 -9.19
C LEU A 84 -2.39 14.14 -9.81
N ASN A 85 -3.36 13.23 -9.85
CA ASN A 85 -4.72 13.47 -10.34
C ASN A 85 -5.72 13.28 -9.20
N LEU A 86 -6.67 14.20 -9.04
CA LEU A 86 -7.68 14.21 -7.97
C LEU A 86 -9.08 14.39 -8.56
N GLY A 87 -10.08 13.69 -8.04
CA GLY A 87 -11.48 13.80 -8.46
C GLY A 87 -11.85 12.83 -9.58
N LYS A 88 -12.53 13.33 -10.63
CA LYS A 88 -12.91 12.52 -11.80
C LYS A 88 -11.69 12.27 -12.69
N LEU A 89 -11.18 11.05 -12.76
CA LEU A 89 -10.04 10.73 -13.62
C LEU A 89 -10.54 10.49 -15.04
N THR A 90 -10.00 11.23 -16.01
CA THR A 90 -10.32 11.09 -17.44
C THR A 90 -9.07 11.22 -18.28
N ASP A 91 -9.15 10.85 -19.55
CA ASP A 91 -8.17 11.29 -20.55
C ASP A 91 -8.19 12.83 -20.74
N PRO A 92 -7.20 13.42 -21.44
CA PRO A 92 -7.25 14.83 -21.81
C PRO A 92 -8.50 15.13 -22.65
N ARG A 93 -9.22 16.21 -22.32
CA ARG A 93 -10.43 16.57 -23.06
C ARG A 93 -10.15 16.86 -24.53
N THR A 94 -11.13 16.58 -25.38
CA THR A 94 -11.19 17.00 -26.77
C THR A 94 -12.56 17.62 -27.01
N ASP A 95 -12.58 18.93 -27.30
CA ASP A 95 -13.81 19.72 -27.48
C ASP A 95 -14.84 19.52 -26.37
N GLY A 96 -14.39 19.59 -25.11
CA GLY A 96 -15.23 19.43 -23.93
C GLY A 96 -15.56 17.98 -23.55
N THR A 97 -15.23 17.00 -24.39
CA THR A 97 -15.48 15.58 -24.14
C THR A 97 -14.24 14.85 -23.61
N ALA A 98 -14.41 13.83 -22.77
CA ALA A 98 -13.32 12.98 -22.28
C ALA A 98 -13.84 11.60 -21.86
N GLN A 99 -13.01 10.58 -22.00
CA GLN A 99 -13.30 9.22 -21.55
C GLN A 99 -12.94 9.03 -20.07
N PRO A 100 -13.82 8.44 -19.26
CA PRO A 100 -13.54 8.17 -17.85
C PRO A 100 -12.46 7.10 -17.71
N ARG A 101 -11.54 7.31 -16.75
CA ARG A 101 -10.50 6.36 -16.31
C ARG A 101 -10.72 5.87 -14.88
N GLY A 102 -11.43 6.64 -14.04
CA GLY A 102 -11.64 6.31 -12.64
C GLY A 102 -12.17 7.48 -11.82
N ASN A 103 -12.28 7.30 -10.50
CA ASN A 103 -12.63 8.34 -9.54
C ASN A 103 -11.73 8.20 -8.30
N GLY A 104 -11.34 9.32 -7.69
CA GLY A 104 -10.52 9.32 -6.46
C GLY A 104 -9.20 10.06 -6.66
N ALA A 105 -8.10 9.45 -6.23
CA ALA A 105 -6.75 10.01 -6.37
C ALA A 105 -5.84 9.01 -7.10
N GLU A 106 -5.00 9.51 -8.01
CA GLU A 106 -3.97 8.73 -8.71
C GLU A 106 -2.65 9.50 -8.63
N LEU A 107 -1.64 8.89 -8.00
CA LEU A 107 -0.25 9.29 -8.15
C LEU A 107 0.41 8.30 -9.12
N ARG A 108 0.91 8.81 -10.27
CA ARG A 108 1.55 7.97 -11.29
C ARG A 108 2.83 8.59 -11.84
N THR A 109 3.72 7.73 -12.32
CA THR A 109 4.89 8.06 -13.12
C THR A 109 5.35 6.81 -13.86
N ASP A 110 6.05 6.99 -14.98
CA ASP A 110 6.76 5.91 -15.66
C ASP A 110 8.17 5.68 -15.05
N ALA A 111 8.52 6.45 -14.01
CA ALA A 111 9.75 6.33 -13.23
C ALA A 111 9.51 5.71 -11.83
N ALA A 112 10.46 5.89 -10.92
CA ALA A 112 10.35 5.42 -9.54
C ALA A 112 9.46 6.35 -8.68
N ILE A 113 8.72 5.75 -7.73
CA ILE A 113 8.03 6.47 -6.65
C ILE A 113 8.67 6.06 -5.32
N ALA A 114 8.96 7.06 -4.48
CA ALA A 114 9.31 6.84 -3.08
C ALA A 114 8.27 7.53 -2.20
N LEU A 115 7.61 6.76 -1.33
CA LEU A 115 6.77 7.27 -0.24
C LEU A 115 7.55 7.12 1.06
N ARG A 116 7.76 8.21 1.79
CA ARG A 116 8.55 8.22 3.03
C ARG A 116 7.82 9.03 4.09
N ALA A 117 7.55 8.40 5.23
CA ALA A 117 6.95 9.04 6.38
C ALA A 117 7.74 8.64 7.64
N ALA A 118 8.43 9.60 8.24
CA ALA A 118 9.33 9.36 9.38
C ALA A 118 8.60 9.11 10.71
N GLN A 119 7.30 9.41 10.75
CA GLN A 119 6.45 9.34 11.95
C GLN A 119 5.38 8.24 11.85
N GLY A 120 5.55 7.33 10.88
CA GLY A 120 4.61 6.26 10.57
C GLY A 120 3.84 6.48 9.27
N MET A 121 3.33 5.40 8.68
CA MET A 121 2.53 5.39 7.45
C MET A 121 1.34 4.46 7.61
N LEU A 122 0.13 4.98 7.39
CA LEU A 122 -1.11 4.20 7.36
C LEU A 122 -1.62 4.05 5.92
N LEU A 123 -1.70 2.81 5.45
CA LEU A 123 -2.36 2.44 4.20
C LEU A 123 -3.64 1.68 4.54
N THR A 124 -4.80 2.30 4.30
CA THR A 124 -6.08 1.79 4.78
C THR A 124 -7.20 1.93 3.77
N THR A 125 -8.15 0.98 3.79
CA THR A 125 -9.44 1.07 3.08
C THR A 125 -10.62 1.31 4.03
N TYR A 126 -10.36 1.52 5.33
CA TYR A 126 -11.41 1.90 6.27
C TYR A 126 -11.90 3.32 5.95
N ALA A 127 -13.22 3.48 5.93
CA ALA A 127 -13.83 4.71 5.45
C ALA A 127 -13.64 5.85 6.44
N ARG A 128 -13.26 7.01 5.91
CA ARG A 128 -13.30 8.32 6.56
C ARG A 128 -14.00 9.31 5.63
N THR A 129 -15.27 9.02 5.34
CA THR A 129 -16.11 9.80 4.41
C THR A 129 -16.18 11.25 4.84
N ASP A 130 -16.04 12.16 3.87
CA ASP A 130 -15.94 13.61 4.11
C ASP A 130 -14.81 14.01 5.06
N ALA A 131 -13.72 13.22 5.08
CA ALA A 131 -12.58 13.39 5.98
C ALA A 131 -12.97 13.48 7.47
N LYS A 132 -14.05 12.79 7.87
CA LYS A 132 -14.42 12.66 9.29
C LYS A 132 -13.39 11.82 10.04
N GLY A 133 -13.01 12.24 11.24
CA GLY A 133 -11.99 11.58 12.06
C GLY A 133 -10.59 12.18 11.85
N SER A 134 -9.58 11.55 12.43
CA SER A 134 -8.18 11.99 12.32
C SER A 134 -7.49 11.34 11.12
N GLN A 135 -6.44 11.97 10.58
CA GLN A 135 -5.68 11.43 9.44
C GLN A 135 -5.12 10.01 9.71
N LEU A 136 -4.64 9.77 10.94
CA LEU A 136 -4.06 8.49 11.38
C LEU A 136 -5.03 7.67 12.25
N ASP A 137 -6.33 7.92 12.13
CA ASP A 137 -7.35 7.15 12.85
C ASP A 137 -7.32 5.67 12.41
N ARG A 138 -7.33 4.77 13.39
CA ARG A 138 -6.92 3.36 13.26
C ARG A 138 -7.52 2.45 14.33
N GLU A 139 -8.62 2.87 14.95
CA GLU A 139 -9.31 2.09 15.99
C GLU A 139 -9.59 0.65 15.53
N GLU A 140 -10.00 0.49 14.27
CA GLU A 140 -10.28 -0.82 13.69
C GLU A 140 -9.04 -1.71 13.59
N LEU A 141 -7.87 -1.15 13.28
CA LEU A 141 -6.59 -1.88 13.28
C LEU A 141 -6.18 -2.30 14.70
N LEU A 142 -6.30 -1.40 15.67
CA LEU A 142 -5.96 -1.70 17.06
C LEU A 142 -6.83 -2.84 17.61
N LYS A 143 -8.12 -2.85 17.25
CA LYS A 143 -9.05 -3.93 17.58
C LYS A 143 -8.63 -5.25 16.93
N LEU A 144 -8.31 -5.27 15.64
CA LEU A 144 -7.85 -6.48 14.95
C LEU A 144 -6.55 -7.05 15.58
N LEU A 145 -5.60 -6.19 15.95
CA LEU A 145 -4.37 -6.62 16.62
C LEU A 145 -4.63 -7.17 18.04
N ALA A 146 -5.60 -6.60 18.77
CA ALA A 146 -6.02 -7.13 20.06
C ALA A 146 -6.68 -8.52 19.92
N GLU A 147 -7.59 -8.69 18.97
CA GLU A 147 -8.23 -9.98 18.67
C GLU A 147 -7.21 -11.03 18.25
N CYS A 148 -6.24 -10.65 17.40
CA CYS A 148 -5.12 -11.51 17.02
C CYS A 148 -4.29 -11.94 18.24
N GLY A 149 -3.93 -10.99 19.12
CA GLY A 149 -3.18 -11.27 20.34
C GLY A 149 -3.89 -12.25 21.28
N GLU A 150 -5.19 -12.07 21.50
CA GLU A 150 -5.99 -12.98 22.34
C GLU A 150 -6.09 -14.39 21.76
N LEU A 151 -6.31 -14.52 20.44
CA LEU A 151 -6.31 -15.82 19.76
C LEU A 151 -4.96 -16.53 19.93
N PHE A 152 -3.87 -15.81 19.67
CA PHE A 152 -2.51 -16.32 19.74
C PHE A 152 -2.14 -16.79 21.15
N LYS A 153 -2.54 -16.01 22.16
CA LYS A 153 -2.35 -16.33 23.58
C LYS A 153 -3.13 -17.56 24.00
N SER A 154 -4.43 -17.63 23.67
CA SER A 154 -5.29 -18.76 24.06
C SER A 154 -4.81 -20.10 23.50
N LEU A 155 -4.43 -20.13 22.22
CA LEU A 155 -3.86 -21.33 21.59
C LEU A 155 -2.51 -21.69 22.20
N GLY A 156 -1.64 -20.71 22.46
CA GLY A 156 -0.34 -20.92 23.08
C GLY A 156 -0.41 -21.46 24.51
N GLU A 157 -1.32 -20.94 25.34
CA GLU A 157 -1.56 -21.42 26.70
C GLU A 157 -2.08 -22.87 26.69
N THR A 158 -2.99 -23.18 25.76
CA THR A 158 -3.52 -24.54 25.58
C THR A 158 -2.43 -25.51 25.14
N ALA A 159 -1.58 -25.10 24.19
CA ALA A 159 -0.45 -25.90 23.73
C ALA A 159 0.54 -26.14 24.88
N ALA A 160 0.94 -25.09 25.60
CA ALA A 160 1.90 -25.17 26.71
C ALA A 160 1.40 -26.08 27.84
N ALA A 161 0.12 -26.01 28.20
CA ALA A 161 -0.49 -26.89 29.20
C ALA A 161 -0.48 -28.38 28.81
N ARG A 162 -0.23 -28.69 27.53
CA ARG A 162 -0.22 -30.05 26.96
C ARG A 162 1.16 -30.47 26.44
N GLY A 163 2.23 -29.80 26.86
CA GLY A 163 3.61 -30.12 26.48
C GLY A 163 4.06 -29.54 25.14
N GLY A 164 3.24 -28.69 24.51
CA GLY A 164 3.65 -27.83 23.41
C GLY A 164 4.50 -26.65 23.89
N GLN A 165 4.91 -25.79 22.94
CA GLN A 165 5.67 -24.58 23.27
C GLN A 165 4.72 -23.42 23.56
N ALA A 166 5.06 -22.62 24.57
CA ALA A 166 4.42 -21.34 24.79
C ALA A 166 4.73 -20.38 23.62
N VAL A 167 3.75 -19.57 23.27
CA VAL A 167 3.85 -18.60 22.19
C VAL A 167 4.43 -17.29 22.74
N ASP A 168 5.37 -16.67 22.01
CA ASP A 168 5.94 -15.36 22.36
C ASP A 168 5.09 -14.23 21.80
N VAL A 169 4.37 -13.53 22.67
CA VAL A 169 3.46 -12.42 22.30
C VAL A 169 4.13 -11.04 22.30
N LYS A 170 5.40 -10.94 22.73
CA LYS A 170 6.04 -9.63 22.94
C LYS A 170 6.12 -8.79 21.67
N GLY A 171 6.40 -9.43 20.53
CA GLY A 171 6.51 -8.75 19.24
C GLY A 171 5.20 -8.09 18.80
N ILE A 172 4.09 -8.83 18.83
CA ILE A 172 2.77 -8.30 18.44
C ILE A 172 2.26 -7.25 19.44
N GLU A 173 2.52 -7.43 20.74
CA GLU A 173 2.16 -6.45 21.77
C GLU A 173 2.93 -5.14 21.60
N ALA A 174 4.24 -5.21 21.31
CA ALA A 174 5.06 -4.04 21.03
C ALA A 174 4.57 -3.28 19.78
N LEU A 175 4.25 -4.00 18.69
CA LEU A 175 3.72 -3.38 17.48
C LEU A 175 2.36 -2.70 17.73
N ARG A 176 1.47 -3.34 18.49
CA ARG A 176 0.18 -2.77 18.88
C ARG A 176 0.38 -1.51 19.72
N GLN A 177 1.33 -1.52 20.65
CA GLN A 177 1.64 -0.36 21.50
C GLN A 177 2.22 0.81 20.68
N SER A 178 3.14 0.54 19.76
CA SER A 178 3.68 1.56 18.83
C SER A 178 2.57 2.23 18.02
N LEU A 179 1.61 1.43 17.54
CA LEU A 179 0.44 1.95 16.84
C LEU A 179 -0.50 2.69 17.79
N ASP A 180 -0.73 2.23 19.00
CA ASP A 180 -1.58 2.95 19.98
C ASP A 180 -1.02 4.35 20.27
N GLN A 181 0.31 4.48 20.36
CA GLN A 181 1.04 5.71 20.68
C GLN A 181 1.29 6.64 19.48
N TRP A 182 0.89 6.27 18.26
CA TRP A 182 1.02 7.14 17.09
C TRP A 182 0.34 8.51 17.30
N PRO A 183 0.90 9.59 16.73
CA PRO A 183 0.51 10.95 17.09
C PRO A 183 -0.99 11.21 16.89
N ALA A 184 -1.61 11.80 17.90
CA ALA A 184 -2.91 12.47 17.77
C ALA A 184 -2.74 13.77 16.94
N PRO A 185 -3.80 14.32 16.33
CA PRO A 185 -3.69 15.50 15.46
C PRO A 185 -2.97 16.71 16.06
N GLU A 186 -3.09 16.92 17.37
CA GLU A 186 -2.48 18.04 18.09
C GLU A 186 -1.13 17.66 18.77
N SER A 187 -0.65 16.44 18.54
CA SER A 187 0.58 15.94 19.18
C SER A 187 1.82 16.33 18.40
N ASN A 188 2.86 16.78 19.12
CA ASN A 188 4.20 17.00 18.57
C ASN A 188 5.11 15.76 18.75
N SER A 189 4.57 14.63 19.20
CA SER A 189 5.32 13.37 19.26
C SER A 189 5.74 12.96 17.86
N LEU A 190 6.97 12.47 17.71
CA LEU A 190 7.44 11.91 16.46
C LEU A 190 6.75 10.57 16.14
N GLY A 191 6.21 9.87 17.13
CA GLY A 191 5.65 8.53 16.95
C GLY A 191 6.68 7.48 16.50
N ASP A 192 6.27 6.22 16.51
CA ASP A 192 7.11 5.13 15.99
C ASP A 192 6.96 5.01 14.46
N PRO A 193 8.06 4.82 13.70
CA PRO A 193 8.06 4.79 12.24
C PRO A 193 7.54 3.46 11.67
N VAL A 194 6.32 3.08 12.05
CA VAL A 194 5.66 1.84 11.60
C VAL A 194 5.00 2.06 10.23
N LEU A 195 5.02 1.04 9.36
CA LEU A 195 4.11 0.96 8.22
C LEU A 195 2.94 0.05 8.59
N ALA A 196 1.74 0.62 8.75
CA ALA A 196 0.53 -0.14 8.95
C ALA A 196 -0.24 -0.28 7.64
N MET A 197 -0.58 -1.52 7.29
CA MET A 197 -1.45 -1.85 6.16
C MET A 197 -2.66 -2.60 6.68
N THR A 198 -3.86 -2.07 6.46
CA THR A 198 -5.11 -2.69 6.91
C THR A 198 -6.23 -2.46 5.92
N ALA A 199 -7.17 -3.38 5.80
CA ALA A 199 -8.25 -3.26 4.83
C ALA A 199 -9.52 -3.98 5.31
N ALA A 200 -10.66 -3.29 5.23
CA ALA A 200 -11.95 -3.83 5.63
C ALA A 200 -12.42 -4.98 4.70
N GLY A 201 -11.97 -5.00 3.44
CA GLY A 201 -12.36 -6.00 2.44
C GLY A 201 -11.33 -7.11 2.19
N GLY A 202 -10.23 -7.15 2.95
CA GLY A 202 -9.10 -8.08 2.73
C GLY A 202 -7.91 -7.46 1.98
N ILE A 203 -6.80 -8.20 1.96
CA ILE A 203 -5.51 -7.79 1.38
C ILE A 203 -5.03 -8.87 0.42
N ALA A 204 -4.58 -8.49 -0.78
CA ALA A 204 -3.95 -9.39 -1.75
C ALA A 204 -2.52 -8.94 -2.03
N THR A 205 -1.58 -9.90 -2.04
CA THR A 205 -0.19 -9.69 -2.47
C THR A 205 0.17 -10.78 -3.46
N ALA A 206 0.68 -10.42 -4.63
CA ALA A 206 0.99 -11.37 -5.68
C ALA A 206 2.07 -10.81 -6.63
N THR A 207 2.87 -11.70 -7.19
CA THR A 207 3.89 -11.38 -8.20
C THR A 207 4.16 -12.61 -9.06
N PRO A 208 4.45 -12.45 -10.36
CA PRO A 208 4.86 -13.57 -11.21
C PRO A 208 6.30 -14.04 -10.94
N ARG A 209 7.04 -13.36 -10.06
CA ARG A 209 8.41 -13.70 -9.66
C ARG A 209 8.44 -14.02 -8.16
N SER A 210 9.60 -13.87 -7.53
CA SER A 210 9.77 -14.13 -6.10
C SER A 210 9.05 -13.09 -5.23
N GLN A 211 8.49 -13.56 -4.12
CA GLN A 211 7.98 -12.76 -3.00
C GLN A 211 8.74 -13.17 -1.74
N VAL A 212 9.23 -12.21 -0.96
CA VAL A 212 10.05 -12.46 0.25
C VAL A 212 9.45 -11.70 1.42
N HIS A 213 9.31 -12.38 2.55
CA HIS A 213 8.96 -11.81 3.85
C HIS A 213 10.08 -12.13 4.83
N TYR A 214 10.63 -11.12 5.50
CA TYR A 214 11.72 -11.25 6.45
C TYR A 214 11.50 -10.29 7.61
N ALA A 215 11.69 -10.79 8.82
CA ALA A 215 11.70 -9.98 10.04
C ALA A 215 13.03 -10.23 10.77
N GLY A 216 13.64 -9.17 11.31
CA GLY A 216 14.84 -9.29 12.15
C GLY A 216 14.54 -9.79 13.57
N GLU A 217 13.27 -9.76 13.97
CA GLU A 217 12.75 -10.27 15.23
C GLU A 217 11.73 -11.39 14.92
N ASN A 218 10.45 -11.18 15.22
CA ASN A 218 9.40 -12.18 15.04
C ASN A 218 8.68 -12.02 13.69
N HIS A 219 8.26 -13.16 13.12
CA HIS A 219 7.41 -13.22 11.94
C HIS A 219 6.16 -14.05 12.26
N ASP A 220 5.09 -13.36 12.65
CA ASP A 220 3.84 -13.99 13.07
C ASP A 220 2.87 -14.05 11.89
N THR A 221 2.37 -15.25 11.58
CA THR A 221 1.33 -15.48 10.57
C THR A 221 0.16 -16.22 11.22
N THR A 222 -0.96 -15.51 11.35
CA THR A 222 -2.13 -16.00 12.10
C THR A 222 -3.39 -15.86 11.26
N ALA A 223 -4.30 -16.83 11.41
CA ALA A 223 -5.65 -16.78 10.86
C ALA A 223 -6.63 -17.23 11.94
N GLN A 224 -7.78 -16.58 12.03
CA GLN A 224 -8.85 -17.00 12.95
C GLN A 224 -9.48 -18.33 12.53
N ASP A 225 -9.60 -18.54 11.21
CA ASP A 225 -10.10 -19.78 10.64
C ASP A 225 -8.94 -20.66 10.16
N ASN A 226 -8.61 -20.61 8.87
CA ASN A 226 -7.64 -21.52 8.26
C ASN A 226 -6.35 -20.79 7.87
N LEU A 227 -5.20 -21.35 8.26
CA LEU A 227 -3.90 -21.03 7.67
C LEU A 227 -3.53 -22.09 6.63
N GLN A 228 -3.36 -21.68 5.37
CA GLN A 228 -3.05 -22.57 4.26
C GLN A 228 -1.69 -22.22 3.65
N LEU A 229 -0.78 -23.19 3.62
CA LEU A 229 0.54 -23.08 3.00
C LEU A 229 0.63 -24.10 1.87
N THR A 230 0.73 -23.63 0.63
CA THR A 230 0.75 -24.49 -0.56
C THR A 230 1.93 -24.14 -1.45
N SER A 231 2.60 -25.15 -2.02
CA SER A 231 3.68 -25.01 -2.98
C SER A 231 3.48 -25.97 -4.14
N GLY A 232 3.72 -25.51 -5.38
CA GLY A 232 3.64 -26.35 -6.57
C GLY A 232 4.83 -27.29 -6.75
N ALA A 233 5.93 -27.05 -6.05
CA ALA A 233 7.16 -27.84 -6.15
C ALA A 233 7.55 -28.48 -4.81
N ALA A 234 8.01 -27.68 -3.84
CA ALA A 234 8.43 -28.15 -2.53
C ALA A 234 8.09 -27.13 -1.43
N LEU A 235 7.76 -27.61 -0.24
CA LEU A 235 7.64 -26.83 0.99
C LEU A 235 8.76 -27.24 1.94
N HIS A 236 9.58 -26.28 2.37
CA HIS A 236 10.67 -26.51 3.31
C HIS A 236 10.38 -25.76 4.62
N LEU A 237 10.46 -26.46 5.74
CA LEU A 237 10.33 -25.90 7.08
C LEU A 237 11.62 -26.19 7.84
N GLN A 238 12.31 -25.13 8.27
CA GLN A 238 13.62 -25.19 8.91
C GLN A 238 13.63 -24.20 10.08
N ALA A 239 14.17 -24.61 11.23
CA ALA A 239 14.26 -23.77 12.41
C ALA A 239 15.58 -24.00 13.14
N GLY A 240 16.21 -22.94 13.64
CA GLY A 240 17.51 -23.02 14.31
C GLY A 240 17.47 -23.59 15.73
N LYS A 241 16.28 -23.68 16.35
CA LYS A 241 16.09 -24.25 17.70
C LYS A 241 15.17 -25.46 17.70
N GLY A 242 14.08 -25.41 16.93
CA GLY A 242 13.15 -26.54 16.83
C GLY A 242 11.89 -26.19 16.04
N LEU A 243 11.19 -27.23 15.61
CA LEU A 243 9.85 -27.15 15.01
C LEU A 243 8.86 -27.76 16.00
N SER A 244 7.74 -27.07 16.25
CA SER A 244 6.65 -27.57 17.07
C SER A 244 5.35 -27.56 16.27
N ALA A 245 4.54 -28.59 16.46
CA ALA A 245 3.21 -28.71 15.86
C ALA A 245 2.24 -29.16 16.95
N PHE A 246 1.14 -28.46 17.09
CA PHE A 246 0.10 -28.73 18.07
C PHE A 246 -1.26 -28.65 17.39
N ALA A 247 -2.13 -29.61 17.68
CA ALA A 247 -3.51 -29.63 17.23
C ALA A 247 -4.40 -29.89 18.45
N GLN A 248 -5.38 -29.01 18.67
CA GLN A 248 -6.26 -29.08 19.84
C GLN A 248 -7.29 -30.21 19.74
N ASP A 249 -8.02 -30.29 18.62
CA ASP A 249 -9.20 -31.16 18.51
C ASP A 249 -9.10 -32.22 17.40
N ALA A 250 -8.59 -31.85 16.21
CA ALA A 250 -8.63 -32.72 15.02
C ALA A 250 -7.38 -33.59 14.80
N GLY A 251 -6.36 -33.47 15.66
CA GLY A 251 -5.11 -34.23 15.57
C GLY A 251 -4.17 -33.75 14.45
N ILE A 252 -3.12 -34.54 14.18
CA ILE A 252 -2.09 -34.26 13.18
C ILE A 252 -2.11 -35.37 12.13
N SER A 253 -2.09 -34.97 10.85
CA SER A 253 -1.96 -35.87 9.71
C SER A 253 -0.70 -35.54 8.90
N ALA A 254 0.19 -36.51 8.76
CA ALA A 254 1.41 -36.40 7.97
C ALA A 254 1.45 -37.54 6.94
N ILE A 255 1.09 -37.22 5.69
CA ILE A 255 0.88 -38.20 4.62
C ILE A 255 1.76 -37.85 3.42
N ALA A 256 2.52 -38.83 2.93
CA ALA A 256 3.14 -38.78 1.61
C ALA A 256 2.33 -39.65 0.64
N ASN A 257 1.70 -39.05 -0.38
CA ASN A 257 0.99 -39.81 -1.43
C ASN A 257 1.95 -40.71 -2.22
N ARG A 258 3.16 -40.21 -2.48
CA ARG A 258 4.28 -40.95 -3.07
C ARG A 258 5.57 -40.53 -2.38
N GLY A 259 6.55 -41.44 -2.36
CA GLY A 259 7.83 -41.21 -1.70
C GLY A 259 7.82 -41.63 -0.23
N LYS A 260 9.02 -41.66 0.37
CA LYS A 260 9.24 -42.09 1.75
C LYS A 260 8.87 -40.99 2.75
N VAL A 261 8.15 -41.34 3.81
CA VAL A 261 8.12 -40.55 5.04
C VAL A 261 9.36 -40.92 5.85
N LEU A 262 10.24 -39.95 6.08
CA LEU A 262 11.46 -40.13 6.89
C LEU A 262 11.35 -39.27 8.15
N VAL A 263 11.37 -39.94 9.31
CA VAL A 263 11.44 -39.29 10.62
C VAL A 263 12.70 -39.79 11.31
N GLN A 264 13.56 -38.86 11.73
CA GLN A 264 14.85 -39.17 12.35
C GLN A 264 15.17 -38.15 13.44
N ALA A 265 15.65 -38.65 14.58
CA ALA A 265 16.47 -37.88 15.51
C ALA A 265 17.91 -38.39 15.34
N GLN A 266 18.81 -37.54 14.84
CA GLN A 266 20.17 -37.98 14.44
C GLN A 266 21.11 -38.14 15.63
N GLU A 267 20.85 -37.43 16.72
CA GLU A 267 21.69 -37.38 17.92
C GLU A 267 20.85 -37.51 19.21
N ASP A 268 19.57 -37.87 19.10
CA ASP A 268 18.64 -37.90 20.22
C ASP A 268 17.55 -38.97 20.02
N ASP A 269 16.65 -39.13 20.98
CA ASP A 269 15.58 -40.11 20.96
C ASP A 269 14.40 -39.69 20.08
N ILE A 270 13.72 -40.68 19.50
CA ILE A 270 12.35 -40.52 19.00
C ILE A 270 11.40 -41.05 20.07
N ALA A 271 10.58 -40.17 20.65
CA ALA A 271 9.53 -40.54 21.60
C ALA A 271 8.15 -40.55 20.93
N LEU A 272 7.50 -41.73 20.87
CA LEU A 272 6.13 -41.89 20.37
C LEU A 272 5.22 -42.36 21.51
N ASN A 273 4.31 -41.49 21.94
CA ASN A 273 3.40 -41.76 23.05
C ASN A 273 1.93 -41.63 22.62
N ALA A 274 1.12 -42.62 22.99
CA ALA A 274 -0.33 -42.59 22.79
C ALA A 274 -1.04 -43.00 24.08
N GLN A 275 -2.03 -42.22 24.53
CA GLN A 275 -2.85 -42.58 25.70
C GLN A 275 -3.74 -43.81 25.43
N LYS A 276 -4.12 -44.00 24.16
CA LYS A 276 -4.88 -45.16 23.70
C LYS A 276 -3.94 -46.17 23.04
N ASN A 277 -4.13 -46.43 21.75
CA ASN A 277 -3.35 -47.43 21.02
C ASN A 277 -2.31 -46.76 20.13
N LEU A 278 -1.15 -47.39 20.02
CA LEU A 278 -0.19 -47.13 18.96
C LEU A 278 -0.33 -48.23 17.90
N HIS A 279 -0.63 -47.86 16.65
CA HIS A 279 -0.75 -48.80 15.54
C HIS A 279 0.41 -48.60 14.57
N VAL A 280 1.20 -49.66 14.37
CA VAL A 280 2.29 -49.71 13.39
C VAL A 280 2.06 -50.92 12.51
N SER A 281 2.05 -50.72 11.19
CA SER A 281 1.78 -51.79 10.23
C SER A 281 2.37 -51.46 8.87
N ALA A 282 2.75 -52.51 8.13
CA ALA A 282 3.05 -52.44 6.71
C ALA A 282 2.01 -53.32 5.97
N VAL A 283 1.33 -52.76 4.97
CA VAL A 283 0.24 -53.47 4.26
C VAL A 283 0.79 -54.49 3.28
N GLU A 284 1.83 -54.14 2.54
CA GLU A 284 2.45 -54.99 1.50
C GLU A 284 3.93 -55.32 1.82
N GLY A 285 4.43 -54.86 2.97
CA GLY A 285 5.84 -54.97 3.36
C GLY A 285 6.02 -55.50 4.78
N GLU A 286 7.15 -55.15 5.39
CA GLU A 286 7.53 -55.58 6.74
C GLU A 286 7.71 -54.39 7.70
N VAL A 287 7.52 -54.65 8.99
CA VAL A 287 7.93 -53.75 10.08
C VAL A 287 9.23 -54.32 10.64
N VAL A 288 10.32 -53.55 10.54
CA VAL A 288 11.68 -53.93 10.94
C VAL A 288 12.11 -53.14 12.18
#